data_AF-A0A1B4G513-F1
#
_entry.id   AF-A0A1B4G513-F1
#
_cell.length_a   1.000
_cell.length_b   1.000
_cell.length_c   1.000
_cell.angle_alpha   90.00
_cell.angle_beta   90.00
_cell.angle_gamma   90.00
#
_symmetry.space_group_name_H-M   'P 1'
#
loop_
_entity.id
_entity.type
_entity.pdbx_description
1 polymer ?
#
loop_
_entity_poly.entity_id
_entity_poly.type
_entity_poly.pdbx_seq_one_letter_code
_entity_poly.pdbx_strand_id
1 'polypeptide(L)'
;MSGSAHVHSTNAKLDALLIGAIRPLADTPHSSVLDVLYRRTLDAGTLEALSGIDALPPSWRQLFERRLKAGAVEDWTKRLDG
;
A
#
# COMPACT_ATOMS: atom_id res chain seq x y z
N MET A 1 -33.63 -24.15 6.26
CA MET A 1 -33.47 -23.49 4.94
C MET A 1 -32.30 -22.53 5.05
N SER A 2 -31.12 -23.00 4.66
CA SER A 2 -29.88 -22.21 4.63
C SER A 2 -29.86 -21.33 3.39
N GLY A 3 -29.43 -20.07 3.54
CA GLY A 3 -29.26 -19.17 2.41
C GLY A 3 -28.84 -17.77 2.84
N SER A 4 -27.65 -17.62 3.40
CA SER A 4 -26.99 -16.31 3.50
C SER A 4 -25.47 -16.51 3.58
N ALA A 5 -24.84 -16.59 2.42
CA ALA A 5 -23.39 -16.51 2.28
C ALA A 5 -23.04 -16.17 0.83
N HIS A 6 -23.36 -14.97 0.34
CA HIS A 6 -22.74 -14.49 -0.91
C HIS A 6 -22.57 -12.98 -1.11
N VAL A 7 -22.68 -12.16 -0.06
CA VAL A 7 -22.36 -10.71 -0.14
C VAL A 7 -21.13 -10.36 0.72
N HIS A 8 -20.09 -11.19 0.69
CA HIS A 8 -18.80 -10.88 1.33
C HIS A 8 -17.59 -11.01 0.40
N SER A 9 -17.79 -11.30 -0.90
CA SER A 9 -16.68 -11.62 -1.81
C SER A 9 -16.24 -10.50 -2.77
N THR A 10 -16.78 -9.28 -2.69
CA THR A 10 -16.52 -8.26 -3.72
C THR A 10 -16.05 -6.88 -3.24
N ASN A 11 -15.81 -6.65 -1.93
CA ASN A 11 -15.39 -5.32 -1.46
C ASN A 11 -14.04 -5.21 -0.71
N ALA A 12 -13.37 -6.30 -0.32
CA ALA A 12 -12.07 -6.19 0.38
C ALA A 12 -10.96 -5.53 -0.48
N LYS A 13 -10.99 -5.74 -1.80
CA LYS A 13 -10.08 -5.06 -2.75
C LYS A 13 -10.43 -3.57 -2.94
N LEU A 14 -11.72 -3.24 -2.84
CA LEU A 14 -12.19 -1.87 -2.93
C LEU A 14 -11.86 -1.12 -1.65
N ASP A 15 -11.99 -1.72 -0.47
CA ASP A 15 -11.61 -1.12 0.82
C ASP A 15 -10.10 -0.86 0.93
N ALA A 16 -9.27 -1.74 0.35
CA ALA A 16 -7.82 -1.54 0.25
C ALA A 16 -7.44 -0.38 -0.71
N LEU A 17 -8.29 -0.08 -1.70
CA LEU A 17 -8.12 1.02 -2.65
C LEU A 17 -8.82 2.31 -2.19
N LEU A 18 -9.86 2.20 -1.35
CA LEU A 18 -10.72 3.27 -0.84
C LEU A 18 -10.28 3.77 0.54
N ILE A 19 -8.97 3.82 0.78
CA ILE A 19 -8.36 4.88 1.59
C ILE A 19 -8.53 6.26 0.90
N GLY A 20 -9.06 6.30 -0.34
CA GLY A 20 -9.13 7.53 -1.14
C GLY A 20 -10.43 7.86 -1.89
N ALA A 21 -11.64 7.40 -1.52
CA ALA A 21 -12.83 8.01 -2.17
C ALA A 21 -14.03 8.41 -1.32
N ILE A 22 -14.34 7.82 -0.15
CA ILE A 22 -15.39 8.40 0.74
C ILE A 22 -15.11 8.07 2.21
N ARG A 23 -14.34 8.90 2.92
CA ARG A 23 -14.32 8.89 4.40
C ARG A 23 -13.99 10.29 4.91
N PRO A 24 -14.78 10.86 5.84
CA PRO A 24 -14.37 12.06 6.56
C PRO A 24 -13.03 11.76 7.24
N LEU A 25 -12.09 12.70 7.12
CA LEU A 25 -10.73 12.65 7.62
C LEU A 25 -10.74 12.71 9.16
N ALA A 26 -11.17 11.63 9.81
CA ALA A 26 -11.15 11.52 11.26
C ALA A 26 -9.81 10.91 11.70
N ASP A 27 -8.88 11.80 12.03
CA ASP A 27 -7.78 11.64 13.00
C ASP A 27 -6.79 10.46 12.91
N THR A 28 -6.70 9.75 11.79
CA THR A 28 -5.60 8.79 11.61
C THR A 28 -4.78 9.09 10.35
N PRO A 29 -3.47 9.39 10.47
CA PRO A 29 -2.62 9.56 9.29
C PRO A 29 -2.24 8.19 8.71
N HIS A 30 -3.19 7.52 8.05
CA HIS A 30 -2.90 6.33 7.26
C HIS A 30 -2.30 6.82 5.94
N SER A 31 -0.98 6.76 5.83
CA SER A 31 -0.31 7.11 4.57
C SER A 31 -0.72 6.12 3.49
N SER A 32 -1.31 6.62 2.41
CA SER A 32 -1.57 5.82 1.22
C SER A 32 -0.27 5.23 0.70
N VAL A 33 -0.30 4.06 0.06
CA VAL A 33 0.89 3.49 -0.57
C VAL A 33 1.52 4.47 -1.57
N LEU A 34 0.73 5.31 -2.24
CA LEU A 34 1.26 6.36 -3.12
C LEU A 34 2.05 7.42 -2.35
N ASP A 35 1.59 7.81 -1.16
CA ASP A 35 2.31 8.75 -0.30
C ASP A 35 3.66 8.18 0.13
N VAL A 36 3.71 6.89 0.44
CA VAL A 36 4.96 6.20 0.76
C VAL A 36 5.87 6.07 -0.45
N LEU A 37 5.32 5.75 -1.61
CA LEU A 37 6.11 5.60 -2.83
C LEU A 37 6.78 6.90 -3.24
N TYR A 38 6.13 8.05 -3.07
CA TYR A 38 6.60 9.34 -3.62
C TYR A 38 7.08 10.36 -2.59
N ARG A 39 6.60 10.33 -1.34
CA ARG A 39 6.89 11.36 -0.33
C ARG A 39 7.64 10.82 0.89
N ARG A 40 7.25 9.65 1.39
CA ARG A 40 7.85 9.00 2.58
C ARG A 40 8.70 7.79 2.21
N THR A 41 9.50 7.94 1.16
CA THR A 41 10.14 6.84 0.42
C THR A 41 11.08 5.95 1.24
N LEU A 42 11.65 6.48 2.33
CA LEU A 42 12.61 5.81 3.22
C LEU A 42 12.18 5.83 4.70
N ASP A 43 10.90 6.08 4.96
CA ASP A 43 10.37 5.99 6.32
C ASP A 43 10.33 4.52 6.76
N ALA A 44 11.30 4.11 7.58
CA ALA A 44 11.51 2.71 7.93
C ALA A 44 10.27 2.06 8.57
N GLY A 45 9.64 2.72 9.54
CA GLY A 45 8.45 2.19 10.20
C GLY A 45 7.28 1.99 9.24
N THR A 46 7.11 2.90 8.29
CA THR A 46 6.07 2.78 7.27
C THR A 46 6.38 1.69 6.24
N LEU A 47 7.64 1.57 5.81
CA LEU A 47 8.07 0.51 4.90
C LEU A 47 7.92 -0.88 5.52
N GLU A 48 8.26 -1.04 6.81
CA GLU A 48 8.07 -2.29 7.55
C GLU A 48 6.60 -2.65 7.64
N ALA A 49 5.75 -1.71 8.06
CA ALA A 49 4.31 -1.91 8.15
C ALA A 49 3.69 -2.35 6.81
N LEU A 50 4.08 -1.71 5.70
CA LEU A 50 3.58 -2.08 4.37
C LEU A 50 4.14 -3.43 3.88
N SER A 51 5.39 -3.76 4.18
CA SER A 51 5.97 -5.06 3.79
C SER A 51 5.24 -6.24 4.42
N GLY A 52 4.61 -6.07 5.58
CA GLY A 52 3.83 -7.12 6.25
C GLY A 52 2.40 -7.32 5.73
N ILE A 53 1.91 -6.51 4.77
CA ILE A 53 0.52 -6.60 4.31
C ILE A 53 0.38 -7.71 3.26
N ASP A 54 -0.24 -8.83 3.66
CA ASP A 54 -0.45 -10.00 2.78
C ASP A 54 -1.32 -9.70 1.56
N ALA A 55 -2.23 -8.73 1.65
CA ALA A 55 -3.10 -8.31 0.56
C ALA A 55 -2.39 -7.49 -0.54
N LEU A 56 -1.18 -6.96 -0.26
CA LEU A 56 -0.42 -6.24 -1.28
C LEU A 56 0.22 -7.19 -2.30
N PRO A 57 0.42 -6.74 -3.56
CA PRO A 57 1.16 -7.51 -4.53
C PRO A 57 2.57 -7.87 -4.00
N PRO A 58 3.06 -9.11 -4.21
CA PRO A 58 4.38 -9.52 -3.73
C PRO A 58 5.52 -8.62 -4.23
N SER A 59 5.41 -8.10 -5.45
CA SER A 59 6.39 -7.17 -6.02
C SER A 59 6.46 -5.84 -5.28
N TRP A 60 5.37 -5.41 -4.64
CA TRP A 60 5.33 -4.20 -3.83
C TRP A 60 5.95 -4.43 -2.47
N ARG A 61 5.65 -5.57 -1.81
CA ARG A 61 6.32 -5.95 -0.56
C ARG A 61 7.84 -6.03 -0.74
N GLN A 62 8.30 -6.70 -1.80
CA GLN A 62 9.73 -6.80 -2.14
C GLN A 62 10.39 -5.44 -2.43
N LEU A 63 9.64 -4.50 -3.00
CA LEU A 63 10.12 -3.13 -3.22
C LEU A 63 10.41 -2.44 -1.88
N PHE A 64 9.49 -2.51 -0.93
CA PHE A 64 9.66 -1.88 0.39
C PHE A 64 10.79 -2.52 1.19
N GLU A 65 10.88 -3.85 1.18
CA GLU A 65 11.99 -4.60 1.78
C GLU A 65 13.35 -4.19 1.20
N ARG A 66 13.42 -4.02 -0.13
CA ARG A 66 14.66 -3.58 -0.78
C ARG A 66 15.05 -2.17 -0.35
N ARG A 67 14.09 -1.24 -0.24
CA ARG A 67 14.35 0.13 0.23
C ARG A 67 14.80 0.16 1.68
N LEU A 68 14.17 -0.65 2.56
CA LEU A 68 14.59 -0.83 3.94
C LEU A 68 16.04 -1.30 4.03
N LYS A 69 16.36 -2.36 3.28
CA LYS A 69 17.71 -2.96 3.30
C LYS A 69 18.77 -2.03 2.71
N ALA A 70 18.45 -1.33 1.62
CA ALA A 70 19.41 -0.49 0.91
C ALA A 70 19.53 0.92 1.52
N GLY A 71 18.53 1.38 2.26
CA GLY A 71 18.43 2.78 2.70
C GLY A 71 18.33 3.76 1.53
N ALA A 72 17.89 3.30 0.36
CA ALA A 72 17.86 4.08 -0.87
C ALA A 72 16.65 3.74 -1.73
N VAL A 73 16.17 4.74 -2.47
CA VAL A 73 15.14 4.59 -3.48
C VAL A 73 15.79 4.08 -4.76
N GLU A 74 15.14 3.13 -5.43
CA GLU A 74 15.60 2.65 -6.73
C GLU A 74 15.57 3.76 -7.79
N ASP A 75 16.49 3.66 -8.74
CA ASP A 75 16.56 4.62 -9.84
C ASP A 75 15.31 4.55 -10.72
N TRP A 76 14.68 5.72 -10.89
CA TRP A 76 13.49 5.92 -11.71
C TRP A 76 13.75 6.63 -13.03
N THR A 77 15.00 7.02 -13.33
CA THR A 77 15.39 7.73 -14.56
C THR A 77 14.84 7.02 -15.79
N LYS A 78 15.00 5.69 -15.88
CA LYS A 78 14.45 4.87 -16.99
C LYS A 78 12.92 4.89 -17.12
N ARG A 79 12.18 5.15 -16.03
CA ARG A 79 10.71 5.20 -16.05
C ARG A 79 10.19 6.59 -16.36
N LEU A 80 10.92 7.62 -15.95
CA LEU A 80 10.51 9.01 -16.07
C LEU A 80 10.99 9.64 -17.37
N ASP A 81 12.14 9.21 -17.90
CA ASP A 81 12.80 9.87 -19.02
C ASP A 81 12.71 9.12 -20.36
N GLY A 82 12.22 7.87 -20.36
CA GLY A 82 11.98 7.07 -21.58
C GLY A 82 13.17 6.26 -22.07
#